data_AF-A0A8X7WDV9-F1
#
_entry.id   AF-A0A8X7WDV9-F1
#
_cell.length_a   1.000
_cell.length_b   1.000
_cell.length_c   1.000
_cell.angle_alpha   90.00
_cell.angle_beta   90.00
_cell.angle_gamma   90.00
#
_symmetry.space_group_name_H-M   'P 1'
#
loop_
_entity.id
_entity.type
_entity.pdbx_description
1 polymer ?
#
loop_
_entity_poly.entity_id
_entity_poly.type
_entity_poly.pdbx_seq_one_letter_code
_entity_poly.pdbx_strand_id
1 'polypeptide(L)'
;MKLLNDEQKLKTKWIYLISISSLCRKLNKTIRKKRKKHKDPLKPKHPISAFLVYANERRAAFREENKNVLEVAKKYKKTYLEPMEEYKRTKRP
;
A
#
# COMPACT_ATOMS: atom_id res chain seq x y z
N MET A 1 -27.74 -38.67 -16.38
CA MET A 1 -28.23 -37.32 -16.78
C MET A 1 -28.38 -36.32 -15.62
N LYS A 2 -28.86 -36.70 -14.41
CA LYS A 2 -29.07 -35.74 -13.30
C LYS A 2 -27.77 -35.18 -12.68
N LEU A 3 -26.75 -36.02 -12.52
CA LEU A 3 -25.47 -35.65 -11.89
C LEU A 3 -24.72 -34.51 -12.60
N LEU A 4 -24.76 -34.49 -13.94
CA LEU A 4 -24.11 -33.44 -14.74
C LEU A 4 -24.75 -32.07 -14.49
N ASN A 5 -26.07 -32.02 -14.30
CA ASN A 5 -26.78 -30.78 -13.98
C ASN A 5 -26.44 -30.29 -12.57
N ASP A 6 -26.18 -31.19 -11.63
CA ASP A 6 -25.83 -30.84 -10.26
C ASP A 6 -24.40 -30.30 -10.17
N GLU A 7 -23.45 -30.82 -10.94
CA GLU A 7 -22.12 -30.22 -11.07
C GLU A 7 -22.16 -28.83 -11.71
N GLN A 8 -22.98 -28.62 -12.74
CA GLN A 8 -23.14 -27.31 -13.36
C GLN A 8 -23.77 -26.30 -12.39
N LYS A 9 -24.76 -26.74 -11.58
CA LYS A 9 -25.34 -25.93 -10.50
C LYS A 9 -24.31 -25.60 -9.40
N LEU A 10 -23.43 -26.54 -9.07
CA LEU A 10 -22.35 -26.28 -8.12
C LEU A 10 -21.37 -25.25 -8.69
N LYS A 11 -20.95 -25.39 -9.96
CA LYS A 11 -20.06 -24.43 -10.63
C LYS A 11 -20.66 -23.03 -10.68
N THR A 12 -21.94 -22.88 -11.04
CA THR A 12 -22.61 -21.57 -11.05
C THR A 12 -22.73 -20.99 -9.64
N LYS A 13 -23.02 -21.82 -8.63
CA LYS A 13 -23.02 -21.42 -7.22
C LYS A 13 -21.64 -20.94 -6.76
N TRP A 14 -20.55 -21.62 -7.14
CA TRP A 14 -19.19 -21.20 -6.85
C TRP A 14 -18.83 -19.86 -7.50
N ILE A 15 -19.16 -19.68 -8.79
CA ILE A 15 -18.95 -18.42 -9.51
C ILE A 15 -19.69 -17.27 -8.81
N TYR A 16 -20.94 -17.51 -8.41
CA TYR A 16 -21.76 -16.54 -7.68
C TYR A 16 -21.14 -16.16 -6.32
N LEU A 17 -20.65 -17.13 -5.56
CA LEU A 17 -19.97 -16.89 -4.27
C LEU A 17 -18.68 -16.06 -4.44
N ILE A 18 -17.89 -16.33 -5.48
CA ILE A 18 -16.66 -15.58 -5.79
C ILE A 18 -16.99 -14.12 -6.14
N SER A 19 -18.07 -13.92 -6.92
CA SER A 19 -18.58 -12.59 -7.27
C SER A 19 -19.02 -11.80 -6.02
N ILE A 20 -19.81 -12.42 -5.14
CA ILE A 20 -20.23 -11.80 -3.87
C ILE A 20 -19.03 -11.45 -2.99
N SER A 21 -18.08 -12.36 -2.80
CA SER A 21 -16.89 -12.12 -1.98
C SER A 21 -16.09 -10.92 -2.50
N SER A 22 -15.92 -10.82 -3.83
CA SER A 22 -15.25 -9.70 -4.48
C SER A 22 -16.01 -8.39 -4.28
N LEU A 23 -17.34 -8.41 -4.39
CA LEU A 23 -18.20 -7.27 -4.14
C LEU A 23 -18.14 -6.80 -2.68
N CYS A 24 -18.26 -7.72 -1.72
CA CYS A 24 -18.10 -7.45 -0.29
C CYS A 24 -16.73 -6.84 0.03
N ARG A 25 -15.65 -7.34 -0.59
CA ARG A 25 -14.31 -6.76 -0.45
C ARG A 25 -14.24 -5.33 -1.01
N LYS A 26 -14.86 -5.08 -2.17
CA LYS A 26 -14.90 -3.75 -2.81
C LYS A 26 -15.71 -2.75 -1.99
N LEU A 27 -16.88 -3.16 -1.48
CA LEU A 27 -17.72 -2.36 -0.58
C LEU A 27 -17.02 -2.06 0.74
N ASN A 28 -16.37 -3.04 1.36
CA ASN A 28 -15.58 -2.80 2.57
C ASN A 28 -14.43 -1.79 2.33
N LYS A 29 -13.78 -1.84 1.16
CA LYS A 29 -12.73 -0.89 0.80
C LYS A 29 -13.27 0.53 0.62
N THR A 30 -14.47 0.70 0.05
CA THR A 30 -15.10 2.03 -0.09
C THR A 30 -15.61 2.56 1.24
N ILE A 31 -16.23 1.73 2.08
CA ILE A 31 -16.68 2.09 3.43
C ILE A 31 -15.49 2.54 4.30
N ARG A 32 -14.36 1.81 4.27
CA ARG A 32 -13.14 2.20 5.01
C ARG A 32 -12.55 3.53 4.53
N LYS A 33 -12.66 3.85 3.24
CA LYS A 33 -12.24 5.15 2.70
C LYS A 33 -13.16 6.28 3.18
N LYS A 34 -14.47 6.05 3.20
CA LYS A 34 -15.48 7.02 3.66
C LYS A 34 -15.45 7.22 5.18
N ARG A 35 -15.10 6.20 5.97
CA ARG A 35 -14.99 6.26 7.44
C ARG A 35 -13.69 6.91 7.96
N LYS A 36 -12.84 7.46 7.07
CA LYS A 36 -11.73 8.28 7.55
C LYS A 36 -12.35 9.49 8.25
N LYS A 37 -12.18 9.57 9.58
CA LYS A 37 -12.64 10.70 10.39
C LYS A 37 -12.16 11.99 9.72
N HIS A 38 -13.07 12.96 9.58
CA HIS A 38 -12.71 14.31 9.17
C HIS A 38 -11.59 14.78 10.11
N LYS A 39 -10.43 15.09 9.55
CA LYS A 39 -9.30 15.56 10.34
C LYS A 39 -9.50 17.06 10.53
N ASP A 40 -9.49 17.51 11.78
CA ASP A 40 -9.57 18.94 12.07
C ASP A 40 -8.42 19.67 11.35
N PRO A 41 -8.72 20.70 10.54
CA PRO A 41 -7.71 21.38 9.74
C PRO A 41 -6.70 22.15 10.61
N LEU A 42 -7.13 22.58 11.81
CA LEU A 42 -6.29 23.29 12.78
C LEU A 42 -5.44 22.37 13.66
N LYS A 43 -5.60 21.04 13.54
CA LYS A 43 -4.78 20.10 14.32
C LYS A 43 -3.33 20.14 13.86
N PRO A 44 -2.34 20.32 14.76
CA PRO A 44 -0.94 20.29 14.38
C PRO A 44 -0.58 18.94 13.75
N LYS A 45 0.23 18.99 12.69
CA LYS A 45 0.74 17.78 12.01
C LYS A 45 1.76 17.09 12.90
N HIS A 46 1.84 15.77 12.79
CA HIS A 46 2.89 15.00 13.48
C HIS A 46 4.29 15.41 12.97
N PRO A 47 5.31 15.38 13.85
CA PRO A 47 6.67 15.68 13.46
C PRO A 47 7.15 14.68 12.39
N ILE A 48 7.97 15.19 11.47
CA ILE A 48 8.49 14.42 10.34
C ILE A 48 9.72 13.63 10.82
N SER A 49 9.81 12.35 10.47
CA SER A 49 10.98 11.53 10.80
C SER A 49 12.18 11.88 9.91
N ALA A 50 13.40 11.60 10.39
CA ALA A 50 14.65 11.88 9.65
C ALA A 50 14.64 11.33 8.21
N PHE A 51 14.15 10.11 8.01
CA PHE A 51 14.01 9.51 6.67
C PHE A 51 13.07 10.30 5.75
N LEU A 52 11.97 10.82 6.28
CA LEU A 52 11.00 11.58 5.47
C LEU A 52 11.55 12.94 5.06
N VAL A 53 12.39 13.57 5.88
CA VAL A 53 13.15 14.78 5.49
C VAL A 53 14.09 14.44 4.33
N TYR A 54 14.93 13.43 4.50
CA TYR A 54 15.86 12.93 3.46
C TYR A 54 15.17 12.62 2.13
N ALA A 55 14.01 11.94 2.19
CA ALA A 55 13.26 11.54 1.02
C ALA A 55 12.54 12.70 0.34
N ASN A 56 12.12 13.73 1.08
CA ASN A 56 11.39 14.88 0.52
C ASN A 56 12.31 15.76 -0.34
N GLU A 57 13.53 16.03 0.12
CA GLU A 57 14.55 16.78 -0.63
C GLU A 57 14.79 16.16 -2.01
N ARG A 58 14.98 14.83 -2.03
CA ARG A 58 15.32 14.09 -3.25
C ARG A 58 14.10 13.78 -4.10
N ARG A 59 12.90 13.72 -3.53
CA ARG A 59 11.66 13.56 -4.31
C ARG A 59 11.39 14.81 -5.16
N ALA A 60 11.82 16.00 -4.75
CA ALA A 60 11.63 17.22 -5.51
C ALA A 60 12.33 17.17 -6.88
N ALA A 61 13.61 16.80 -6.91
CA ALA A 61 14.38 16.67 -8.16
C ALA A 61 13.79 15.63 -9.14
N PHE A 62 13.18 14.56 -8.63
CA PHE A 62 12.66 13.46 -9.46
C PHE A 62 11.24 13.70 -9.98
N ARG A 63 10.54 14.74 -9.48
CA ARG A 63 9.27 15.17 -10.06
C ARG A 63 9.46 15.78 -11.44
N GLU A 64 10.58 16.46 -11.68
CA GLU A 64 10.94 17.03 -12.97
C GLU A 64 11.23 15.94 -14.02
N GLU A 65 11.84 14.84 -13.58
CA GLU A 65 12.17 13.69 -14.42
C GLU A 65 10.96 12.78 -14.77
N ASN A 66 9.74 13.11 -14.32
CA ASN A 66 8.50 12.35 -14.57
C ASN A 66 8.57 10.84 -14.20
N LYS A 67 9.43 10.47 -13.23
CA LYS A 67 9.57 9.07 -12.80
C LYS A 67 8.45 8.66 -11.83
N ASN A 68 8.07 7.38 -11.87
CA ASN A 68 7.04 6.84 -10.99
C ASN A 68 7.44 7.00 -9.51
N VAL A 69 6.61 7.71 -8.73
CA VAL A 69 6.85 8.05 -7.32
C VAL A 69 7.16 6.82 -6.46
N LEU A 70 6.59 5.66 -6.80
CA LEU A 70 6.80 4.41 -6.07
C LEU A 70 8.22 3.85 -6.24
N GLU A 71 8.79 3.94 -7.44
CA GLU A 71 10.13 3.43 -7.73
C GLU A 71 11.20 4.30 -7.06
N VAL A 72 11.00 5.61 -7.12
CA VAL A 72 11.84 6.61 -6.46
C VAL A 72 11.85 6.37 -4.94
N ALA A 73 10.69 6.11 -4.33
CA ALA A 73 10.61 5.82 -2.90
C ALA A 73 11.34 4.52 -2.51
N LYS A 74 11.24 3.46 -3.33
CA LYS A 74 11.96 2.19 -3.11
C LYS A 74 13.47 2.39 -3.16
N LYS A 75 13.96 3.15 -4.15
CA LYS A 75 15.39 3.47 -4.31
C LYS A 75 15.92 4.20 -3.07
N TYR A 76 15.24 5.26 -2.63
CA TYR A 76 15.69 6.02 -1.45
C TYR A 76 15.65 5.24 -0.15
N LYS A 77 14.65 4.36 0.02
CA LYS A 77 14.61 3.47 1.18
C LYS A 77 15.86 2.59 1.22
N LYS A 78 16.25 2.01 0.08
CA LYS A 78 17.46 1.18 -0.02
C LYS A 78 18.72 1.99 0.28
N THR A 79 18.90 3.13 -0.40
CA THR A 79 20.07 4.00 -0.21
C THR A 79 20.18 4.56 1.22
N TYR A 80 19.08 4.83 1.91
CA TYR A 80 19.11 5.28 3.30
C TYR A 80 19.44 4.15 4.28
N LEU A 81 18.99 2.93 3.98
CA LEU A 81 19.17 1.78 4.85
C LEU A 81 20.59 1.21 4.79
N GLU A 82 21.25 1.25 3.63
CA GLU A 82 22.61 0.75 3.42
C GLU A 82 23.65 1.36 4.40
N PRO A 83 23.81 2.70 4.51
CA PRO A 83 24.73 3.30 5.49
C PRO A 83 24.35 3.00 6.94
N MET A 84 23.05 2.88 7.21
CA MET A 84 22.55 2.57 8.56
C MET A 84 22.83 1.10 8.95
N GLU A 85 22.77 0.19 7.98
CA GLU A 85 23.14 -1.22 8.16
C GLU A 85 24.66 -1.36 8.30
N GLU A 86 25.45 -0.61 7.54
CA GLU A 86 26.90 -0.57 7.67
C GLU A 86 27.32 -0.07 9.06
N TYR A 87 26.74 1.02 9.54
CA TYR A 87 26.95 1.51 10.91
C TYR A 87 26.65 0.43 11.96
N LYS A 88 25.57 -0.34 11.79
CA LYS A 88 25.23 -1.45 12.70
C LYS A 88 26.17 -2.65 12.57
N ARG A 89 26.81 -2.81 11.40
CA ARG A 89 27.77 -3.88 11.10
C ARG A 89 29.13 -3.61 11.73
N THR A 90 29.61 -2.37 11.67
CA THR A 90 30.90 -1.95 12.24
C THR A 90 30.86 -1.80 13.75
N LYS A 91 29.67 -1.54 14.33
CA LYS A 91 29.48 -1.36 15.77
C LYS A 91 28.98 -2.61 16.50
N ARG A 92 28.89 -3.75 15.81
CA ARG A 92 28.66 -5.06 16.46
C ARG A 92 29.95 -5.49 17.17
N PRO A 93 29.89 -5.83 18.47
CA PRO A 93 31.05 -6.38 19.17
C PRO A 93 31.46 -7.74 18.59
#